data_AF-A0A9W8Y6M0-F1
#
_entry.id   AF-A0A9W8Y6M0-F1
#
_cell.length_a   1.000
_cell.length_b   1.000
_cell.length_c   1.000
_cell.angle_alpha   90.00
_cell.angle_beta   90.00
_cell.angle_gamma   90.00
#
_symmetry.space_group_name_H-M   'P 1'
#
loop_
_entity.id
_entity.type
_entity.pdbx_description
1 polymer ?
#
loop_
_entity_poly.entity_id
_entity_poly.type
_entity_poly.pdbx_seq_one_letter_code
_entity_poly.pdbx_strand_id
1 'polypeptide(L)'
;MALAAFKSGMAKYGVAHILDSLPSHESFEWTHLSAASPPIALIIGTHGANNVLAFLMKLGDKPREVRYCLKPKDITTSFSTIRTVTQDDVLQFSLKAPFKYTAEGSKGGKRKFSMVIRWYFMARGLITSAFTGDDTDNWKRFADGLRRIDARRLAENGGREEDPNGSRESPTIEDSLEIEEPGSSYSLRSRRQTITEPQHQQTGDERLDDTSAGAGASENDVSDYVKLLQYLSSHRMSYLLQNIPEPDEVQFVNQKRIPEARPKKLFIGHHAKTNQEIYAYMRPTKGHHEINFWVEDEYNLTYASISSEEVTKQRILHPFNKTYPKGTAVDQGDRARLTLIVKWYFIAAEIARDIVLKETKAYPDRLRSGLEYIAQRMGEAAVEPPSSMTPETETDAEAEAQARAEADTDAGAQHRSDTPPGHPAWSSPAAAAAAASSLVVAREKRASRHSDSQEPPRGTKRSAEDAEFEQLRNIMSLEQELTHKINTVDHELELKDIQRQNLLDKFNEKRQKMLDELQEEERGSLEKWEKGNSEVMEKRDELDAERGEVRQTFKRLAQEGRQGSMRRR
;
A
#
# COMPACT_ATOMS: atom_id res chain seq x y z
N MET A 1 -36.57 6.90 22.25
CA MET A 1 -35.53 7.87 22.67
C MET A 1 -34.54 8.20 21.55
N ALA A 2 -33.89 7.21 20.91
CA ALA A 2 -32.90 7.46 19.84
C ALA A 2 -33.42 8.29 18.66
N LEU A 3 -34.60 7.97 18.13
CA LEU A 3 -35.19 8.72 17.00
C LEU A 3 -35.52 10.19 17.35
N ALA A 4 -35.95 10.45 18.59
CA ALA A 4 -36.27 11.80 19.04
C ALA A 4 -35.00 12.66 19.18
N ALA A 5 -33.94 12.09 19.76
CA ALA A 5 -32.62 12.73 19.82
C ALA A 5 -32.08 13.02 18.42
N PHE A 6 -32.24 12.08 17.49
CA PHE A 6 -31.84 12.26 16.10
C PHE A 6 -32.60 13.41 15.41
N LYS A 7 -33.93 13.44 15.54
CA LYS A 7 -34.75 14.53 14.97
C LYS A 7 -34.36 15.89 15.55
N SER A 8 -34.10 15.96 16.86
CA SER A 8 -33.60 17.17 17.52
C SER A 8 -32.22 17.60 16.96
N GLY A 9 -31.31 16.66 16.72
CA GLY A 9 -30.03 16.93 16.05
C GLY A 9 -30.20 17.48 14.64
N MET A 10 -31.14 16.94 13.86
CA MET A 10 -31.42 17.39 12.49
C MET A 10 -32.05 18.78 12.42
N ALA A 11 -32.81 19.18 13.45
CA ALA A 11 -33.38 20.52 13.53
C ALA A 11 -32.28 21.61 13.51
N LYS A 12 -31.12 21.34 14.11
CA LYS A 12 -29.97 22.26 14.12
C LYS A 12 -29.43 22.58 12.72
N TYR A 13 -29.65 21.69 11.75
CA TYR A 13 -29.17 21.85 10.36
C TYR A 13 -30.25 22.36 9.40
N GLY A 14 -31.45 22.70 9.91
CA GLY A 14 -32.56 23.22 9.11
C GLY A 14 -33.23 22.21 8.18
N VAL A 15 -32.93 20.91 8.31
CA VAL A 15 -33.40 19.84 7.41
C VAL A 15 -34.54 19.00 7.97
N ALA A 16 -35.13 19.41 9.11
CA ALA A 16 -36.21 18.67 9.76
C ALA A 16 -37.44 18.51 8.85
N HIS A 17 -37.85 19.58 8.17
CA HIS A 17 -38.96 19.54 7.22
C HIS A 17 -38.70 18.58 6.04
N ILE A 18 -37.46 18.50 5.55
CA ILE A 18 -37.07 17.55 4.50
C ILE A 18 -37.19 16.12 5.03
N LEU A 19 -36.67 15.87 6.24
CA LEU A 19 -36.73 14.56 6.88
C LEU A 19 -38.17 14.07 7.07
N ASP A 20 -39.07 14.95 7.52
CA ASP A 20 -40.49 14.64 7.71
C ASP A 20 -41.23 14.46 6.38
N SER A 21 -40.69 15.00 5.28
CA SER A 21 -41.23 14.81 3.92
C SER A 21 -40.75 13.54 3.21
N LEU A 22 -39.82 12.78 3.82
CA LEU A 22 -39.41 11.49 3.27
C LEU A 22 -40.53 10.46 3.42
N PRO A 23 -40.64 9.47 2.50
CA PRO A 23 -41.58 8.37 2.67
C PRO A 23 -41.39 7.68 4.02
N SER A 24 -42.49 7.37 4.71
CA SER A 24 -42.43 6.64 5.98
C SER A 24 -41.76 5.28 5.78
N HIS A 25 -41.02 4.80 6.78
CA HIS A 25 -40.43 3.47 6.77
C HIS A 25 -41.48 2.35 6.59
N GLU A 26 -42.74 2.62 6.93
CA GLU A 26 -43.89 1.73 6.74
C GLU A 26 -44.34 1.64 5.26
N SER A 27 -44.03 2.65 4.45
CA SER A 27 -44.38 2.67 3.02
C SER A 27 -43.49 1.77 2.16
N PHE A 28 -42.41 1.24 2.73
CA PHE A 28 -41.52 0.31 2.05
C PHE A 28 -41.88 -1.13 2.38
N GLU A 29 -41.58 -2.01 1.43
CA GLU A 29 -41.64 -3.45 1.64
C GLU A 29 -40.38 -3.95 2.36
N TRP A 30 -40.58 -4.82 3.35
CA TRP A 30 -39.51 -5.42 4.14
C TRP A 30 -39.67 -6.93 4.10
N THR A 31 -38.57 -7.65 3.94
CA THR A 31 -38.57 -9.12 3.85
C THR A 31 -37.63 -9.70 4.90
N HIS A 32 -37.98 -10.87 5.42
CA HIS A 32 -37.08 -11.65 6.25
C HIS A 32 -35.83 -12.06 5.45
N LEU A 33 -34.66 -11.94 6.08
CA LEU A 33 -33.37 -12.34 5.55
C LEU A 33 -32.49 -12.86 6.67
N SER A 34 -32.33 -14.19 6.76
CA SER A 34 -31.65 -14.85 7.89
C SER A 34 -30.18 -14.43 8.07
N ALA A 35 -29.51 -14.00 7.01
CA ALA A 35 -28.12 -13.54 7.06
C ALA A 35 -27.94 -12.11 7.60
N ALA A 36 -29.03 -11.38 7.83
CA ALA A 36 -29.00 -10.00 8.30
C ALA A 36 -29.04 -9.90 9.84
N SER A 37 -28.53 -8.80 10.38
CA SER A 37 -28.57 -8.45 11.80
C SER A 37 -29.08 -7.01 11.97
N PRO A 38 -30.39 -6.81 12.24
CA PRO A 38 -31.44 -7.82 12.47
C PRO A 38 -31.86 -8.60 11.20
N PRO A 39 -32.56 -9.75 11.31
CA PRO A 39 -32.84 -10.67 10.19
C PRO A 39 -33.95 -10.17 9.24
N ILE A 40 -33.86 -8.91 8.85
CA ILE A 40 -34.80 -8.21 7.99
C ILE A 40 -34.04 -7.34 6.99
N ALA A 41 -34.57 -7.26 5.78
CA ALA A 41 -34.02 -6.48 4.70
C ALA A 41 -35.08 -5.53 4.14
N LEU A 42 -34.63 -4.36 3.69
CA LEU A 42 -35.43 -3.31 3.06
C LEU A 42 -35.36 -3.46 1.54
N ILE A 43 -36.50 -3.47 0.85
CA ILE A 43 -36.54 -3.47 -0.62
C ILE A 43 -36.38 -2.03 -1.12
N ILE A 44 -35.21 -1.74 -1.70
CA ILE A 44 -34.83 -0.38 -2.13
C ILE A 44 -35.00 -0.15 -3.63
N GLY A 45 -35.29 -1.19 -4.42
CA GLY A 45 -35.38 -1.09 -5.88
C GLY A 45 -35.61 -2.43 -6.56
N THR A 46 -35.47 -2.45 -7.89
CA THR A 46 -35.63 -3.65 -8.72
C THR A 46 -34.55 -3.71 -9.80
N HIS A 47 -34.14 -4.92 -10.18
CA HIS A 47 -33.25 -5.20 -11.30
C HIS A 47 -33.74 -6.43 -12.07
N GLY A 48 -34.37 -6.20 -13.23
CA GLY A 48 -35.10 -7.23 -13.97
C GLY A 48 -36.22 -7.85 -13.13
N ALA A 49 -36.25 -9.18 -13.04
CA ALA A 49 -37.21 -9.95 -12.23
C ALA A 49 -36.86 -10.00 -10.72
N ASN A 50 -35.80 -9.31 -10.28
CA ASN A 50 -35.33 -9.37 -8.90
C ASN A 50 -35.61 -8.08 -8.13
N ASN A 51 -35.94 -8.22 -6.85
CA ASN A 51 -35.92 -7.16 -5.87
C ASN A 51 -34.48 -6.88 -5.43
N VAL A 52 -34.15 -5.60 -5.27
CA VAL A 52 -32.87 -5.13 -4.71
C VAL A 52 -33.08 -4.89 -3.22
N LEU A 53 -32.41 -5.68 -2.39
CA LEU A 53 -32.54 -5.66 -0.95
C LEU A 53 -31.32 -4.97 -0.34
N ALA A 54 -31.54 -4.10 0.64
CA ALA A 54 -30.52 -3.57 1.53
C ALA A 54 -30.74 -4.09 2.95
N PHE A 55 -29.68 -4.58 3.58
CA PHE A 55 -29.74 -5.14 4.93
C PHE A 55 -28.52 -4.77 5.75
N LEU A 56 -28.64 -4.90 7.06
CA LEU A 56 -27.53 -4.66 7.98
C LEU A 56 -26.86 -5.98 8.33
N MET A 57 -25.54 -5.99 8.40
CA MET A 57 -24.75 -7.15 8.83
C MET A 57 -23.77 -6.70 9.90
N LYS A 58 -23.68 -7.48 10.99
CA LYS A 58 -22.67 -7.30 12.04
C LYS A 58 -21.70 -8.46 11.97
N LEU A 59 -20.42 -8.18 11.73
CA LEU A 59 -19.36 -9.19 11.68
C LEU A 59 -18.45 -9.03 12.92
N GLY A 60 -18.64 -9.89 13.91
CA GLY A 60 -17.96 -9.79 15.20
C GLY A 60 -18.30 -8.49 15.93
N ASP A 61 -17.28 -7.79 16.43
CA ASP A 61 -17.42 -6.53 17.16
C ASP A 61 -17.49 -5.29 16.26
N LYS A 62 -17.42 -5.48 14.94
CA LYS A 62 -17.50 -4.37 13.99
C LYS A 62 -18.88 -3.72 14.00
N PRO A 63 -18.95 -2.40 13.71
CA PRO A 63 -20.22 -1.72 13.57
C PRO A 63 -21.04 -2.32 12.43
N ARG A 64 -22.38 -2.21 12.50
CA ARG A 64 -23.28 -2.75 11.47
C ARG A 64 -23.01 -2.08 10.13
N GLU A 65 -22.74 -2.88 9.11
CA GLU A 65 -22.52 -2.42 7.74
C GLU A 65 -23.75 -2.66 6.87
N VAL A 66 -24.02 -1.74 5.93
CA VAL A 66 -25.07 -1.92 4.93
C VAL A 66 -24.54 -2.85 3.83
N ARG A 67 -25.28 -3.91 3.54
CA ARG A 67 -24.99 -4.90 2.50
C ARG A 67 -26.20 -5.04 1.59
N TYR A 68 -25.98 -5.61 0.41
CA TYR A 68 -26.98 -5.68 -0.64
C TYR A 68 -27.06 -7.07 -1.27
N CYS A 69 -28.26 -7.47 -1.66
CA CYS A 69 -28.49 -8.69 -2.42
C CYS A 69 -29.68 -8.57 -3.37
N LEU A 70 -29.71 -9.41 -4.39
CA LEU A 70 -30.86 -9.61 -5.25
C LEU A 70 -31.66 -10.83 -4.77
N LYS A 71 -32.99 -10.68 -4.74
CA LYS A 71 -33.93 -11.77 -4.46
C LYS A 71 -35.00 -11.79 -5.56
N PRO A 72 -35.29 -12.94 -6.19
CA PRO A 72 -36.37 -13.05 -7.16
C PRO A 72 -37.71 -12.57 -6.59
N LYS A 73 -38.55 -11.95 -7.43
CA LYS A 73 -39.91 -11.54 -7.05
C LYS A 73 -40.84 -12.73 -6.85
N ASP A 74 -40.66 -13.79 -7.63
CA ASP A 74 -41.53 -14.98 -7.61
C ASP A 74 -41.07 -16.01 -6.57
N ILE A 75 -41.98 -16.29 -5.63
CA ILE A 75 -41.76 -17.10 -4.42
C ILE A 75 -41.73 -18.61 -4.73
N THR A 76 -42.07 -19.02 -5.96
CA THR A 76 -42.22 -20.44 -6.33
C THR A 76 -40.90 -21.15 -6.65
N THR A 77 -39.79 -20.42 -6.80
CA THR A 77 -38.49 -21.02 -7.08
C THR A 77 -37.61 -20.86 -5.85
N SER A 78 -37.19 -21.99 -5.30
CA SER A 78 -36.47 -22.20 -4.04
C SER A 78 -35.52 -21.08 -3.60
N PHE A 79 -35.41 -20.92 -2.27
CA PHE A 79 -34.55 -20.02 -1.47
C PHE A 79 -33.05 -19.96 -1.84
N SER A 80 -32.58 -20.58 -2.93
CA SER A 80 -31.17 -20.88 -3.20
C SER A 80 -30.40 -19.87 -4.04
N THR A 81 -31.00 -18.78 -4.54
CA THR A 81 -30.29 -17.80 -5.39
C THR A 81 -30.33 -16.37 -4.85
N ILE A 82 -30.18 -16.19 -3.54
CA ILE A 82 -29.82 -14.87 -3.00
C ILE A 82 -28.42 -14.52 -3.52
N ARG A 83 -28.35 -13.60 -4.49
CA ARG A 83 -27.09 -13.13 -5.07
C ARG A 83 -26.64 -11.87 -4.35
N THR A 84 -25.51 -11.91 -3.66
CA THR A 84 -24.90 -10.70 -3.09
C THR A 84 -24.46 -9.76 -4.21
N VAL A 85 -24.72 -8.46 -4.05
CA VAL A 85 -24.31 -7.42 -5.01
C VAL A 85 -23.54 -6.32 -4.30
N THR A 86 -22.65 -5.65 -5.02
CA THR A 86 -21.90 -4.54 -4.47
C THR A 86 -22.75 -3.27 -4.45
N GLN A 87 -22.36 -2.29 -3.65
CA GLN A 87 -23.02 -0.98 -3.68
C GLN A 87 -22.90 -0.32 -5.05
N ASP A 88 -21.77 -0.52 -5.74
CA ASP A 88 -21.55 0.03 -7.09
C ASP A 88 -22.60 -0.49 -8.08
N ASP A 89 -22.90 -1.79 -8.03
CA ASP A 89 -23.93 -2.40 -8.87
C ASP A 89 -25.32 -1.82 -8.53
N VAL A 90 -25.63 -1.70 -7.23
CA VAL A 90 -26.92 -1.18 -6.75
C VAL A 90 -27.22 0.23 -7.24
N LEU A 91 -26.19 1.07 -7.35
CA LEU A 91 -26.32 2.45 -7.83
C LEU A 91 -26.72 2.54 -9.31
N GLN A 92 -26.55 1.46 -10.07
CA GLN A 92 -26.95 1.37 -11.48
C GLN A 92 -28.35 0.78 -11.67
N PHE A 93 -28.98 0.28 -10.59
CA PHE A 93 -30.30 -0.37 -10.67
C PHE A 93 -31.45 0.65 -10.58
N SER A 94 -32.66 0.21 -10.92
CA SER A 94 -33.88 1.01 -10.79
C SER A 94 -34.29 1.10 -9.32
N LEU A 95 -33.88 2.17 -8.63
CA LEU A 95 -34.13 2.38 -7.21
C LEU A 95 -35.45 3.14 -6.95
N LYS A 96 -36.12 2.81 -5.84
CA LYS A 96 -37.29 3.55 -5.34
C LYS A 96 -36.84 4.87 -4.70
N ALA A 97 -37.71 5.88 -4.67
CA ALA A 97 -37.47 7.08 -3.88
C ALA A 97 -37.44 6.72 -2.37
N PRO A 98 -36.59 7.36 -1.54
CA PRO A 98 -35.65 8.43 -1.90
C PRO A 98 -34.27 7.94 -2.39
N PHE A 99 -34.03 6.63 -2.42
CA PHE A 99 -32.72 6.04 -2.71
C PHE A 99 -32.17 6.47 -4.07
N LYS A 100 -33.03 6.55 -5.09
CA LYS A 100 -32.66 7.03 -6.44
C LYS A 100 -32.02 8.42 -6.44
N TYR A 101 -32.45 9.32 -5.56
CA TYR A 101 -31.90 10.67 -5.49
C TYR A 101 -30.51 10.73 -4.85
N THR A 102 -30.21 9.77 -3.98
CA THR A 102 -28.89 9.62 -3.35
C THR A 102 -27.93 8.70 -4.10
N ALA A 103 -28.37 8.12 -5.22
CA ALA A 103 -27.56 7.18 -5.98
C ALA A 103 -26.47 7.93 -6.76
N GLU A 104 -25.25 7.93 -6.22
CA GLU A 104 -24.08 8.56 -6.83
C GLU A 104 -22.83 7.69 -6.61
N GLY A 105 -22.04 7.51 -7.68
CA GLY A 105 -20.82 6.69 -7.66
C GLY A 105 -19.65 7.27 -6.85
N SER A 106 -19.74 8.54 -6.46
CA SER A 106 -18.71 9.21 -5.66
C SER A 106 -18.59 8.57 -4.26
N LYS A 107 -17.40 8.66 -3.66
CA LYS A 107 -17.15 8.12 -2.30
C LYS A 107 -18.07 8.77 -1.25
N GLY A 108 -18.32 10.07 -1.38
CA GLY A 108 -19.25 10.83 -0.55
C GLY A 108 -20.70 10.42 -0.78
N GLY A 109 -21.11 10.27 -2.04
CA GLY A 109 -22.44 9.81 -2.46
C GLY A 109 -22.77 8.43 -1.91
N LYS A 110 -21.88 7.45 -2.07
CA LYS A 110 -22.01 6.11 -1.48
C LYS A 110 -22.19 6.12 0.04
N ARG A 111 -21.48 7.03 0.72
CA ARG A 111 -21.62 7.18 2.18
C ARG A 111 -23.01 7.71 2.53
N LYS A 112 -23.45 8.80 1.87
CA LYS A 112 -24.79 9.40 2.05
C LYS A 112 -25.90 8.38 1.76
N PHE A 113 -25.77 7.62 0.68
CA PHE A 113 -26.68 6.52 0.31
C PHE A 113 -26.84 5.49 1.44
N SER A 114 -25.71 5.00 2.00
CA SER A 114 -25.74 4.05 3.12
C SER A 114 -26.34 4.66 4.39
N MET A 115 -26.12 5.95 4.63
CA MET A 115 -26.67 6.66 5.80
C MET A 115 -28.20 6.77 5.73
N VAL A 116 -28.77 7.03 4.55
CA VAL A 116 -30.23 7.03 4.35
C VAL A 116 -30.82 5.66 4.63
N ILE A 117 -30.18 4.59 4.15
CA ILE A 117 -30.63 3.22 4.46
C ILE A 117 -30.61 2.96 5.97
N ARG A 118 -29.50 3.28 6.66
CA ARG A 118 -29.42 3.09 8.13
C ARG A 118 -30.46 3.91 8.88
N TRP A 119 -30.78 5.12 8.41
CA TRP A 119 -31.84 5.93 8.98
C TRP A 119 -33.20 5.19 8.92
N TYR A 120 -33.54 4.53 7.81
CA TYR A 120 -34.78 3.74 7.71
C TYR A 120 -34.82 2.57 8.70
N PHE A 121 -33.70 1.88 8.93
CA PHE A 121 -33.62 0.84 9.96
C PHE A 121 -33.81 1.42 11.37
N MET A 122 -33.23 2.58 11.66
CA MET A 122 -33.41 3.26 12.94
C MET A 122 -34.85 3.79 13.12
N ALA A 123 -35.44 4.35 12.07
CA ALA A 123 -36.82 4.86 12.07
C ALA A 123 -37.83 3.74 12.34
N ARG A 124 -37.55 2.52 11.85
CA ARG A 124 -38.32 1.29 12.14
C ARG A 124 -38.04 0.70 13.53
N GLY A 125 -37.12 1.27 14.31
CA GLY A 125 -36.75 0.77 15.64
C GLY A 125 -35.89 -0.50 15.63
N LEU A 126 -35.32 -0.86 14.49
CA LEU A 126 -34.50 -2.08 14.32
C LEU A 126 -33.06 -1.91 14.84
N ILE A 127 -32.61 -0.66 14.96
CA ILE A 127 -31.31 -0.30 15.54
C ILE A 127 -31.48 0.95 16.42
N THR A 128 -30.62 1.06 17.43
CA THR A 128 -30.64 2.19 18.37
C THR A 128 -29.79 3.37 17.92
N SER A 129 -28.86 3.17 16.99
CA SER A 129 -28.11 4.25 16.35
C SER A 129 -27.92 3.98 14.86
N ALA A 130 -28.19 5.00 14.04
CA ALA A 130 -27.95 4.96 12.61
C ALA A 130 -26.47 5.14 12.26
N PHE A 131 -25.68 5.77 13.12
CA PHE A 131 -24.30 6.17 12.82
C PHE A 131 -23.32 5.71 13.89
N THR A 132 -22.07 5.57 13.50
CA THR A 132 -20.97 5.19 14.39
C THR A 132 -19.87 6.24 14.28
N GLY A 133 -19.26 6.62 15.40
CA GLY A 133 -18.28 7.69 15.49
C GLY A 133 -18.90 9.02 15.92
N ASP A 134 -18.25 10.13 15.57
CA ASP A 134 -18.71 11.48 15.92
C ASP A 134 -20.08 11.78 15.30
N ASP A 135 -21.06 12.04 16.17
CA ASP A 135 -22.43 12.33 15.79
C ASP A 135 -22.53 13.66 15.01
N THR A 136 -21.68 14.65 15.30
CA THR A 136 -21.78 15.98 14.69
C THR A 136 -21.43 15.96 13.20
N ASP A 137 -20.29 15.39 12.83
CA ASP A 137 -19.85 15.21 11.44
C ASP A 137 -20.81 14.29 10.65
N ASN A 138 -21.28 13.21 11.29
CA ASN A 138 -22.28 12.34 10.67
C ASN A 138 -23.61 13.08 10.46
N TRP A 139 -24.02 13.97 11.37
CA TRP A 139 -25.23 14.77 11.19
C TRP A 139 -25.10 15.80 10.07
N LYS A 140 -23.98 16.54 9.98
CA LYS A 140 -23.69 17.48 8.87
C LYS A 140 -23.82 16.76 7.53
N ARG A 141 -23.15 15.61 7.38
CA ARG A 141 -23.19 14.82 6.14
C ARG A 141 -24.56 14.24 5.82
N PHE A 142 -25.33 13.82 6.83
CA PHE A 142 -26.69 13.34 6.60
C PHE A 142 -27.60 14.48 6.13
N ALA A 143 -27.50 15.66 6.75
CA ALA A 143 -28.22 16.85 6.34
C ALA A 143 -27.91 17.23 4.88
N ASP A 144 -26.64 17.17 4.47
CA ASP A 144 -26.28 17.37 3.06
C ASP A 144 -26.89 16.33 2.12
N GLY A 145 -27.02 15.08 2.58
CA GLY A 145 -27.72 14.03 1.85
C GLY A 145 -29.22 14.34 1.68
N LEU A 146 -29.87 14.86 2.73
CA LEU A 146 -31.27 15.25 2.69
C LEU A 146 -31.51 16.44 1.76
N ARG A 147 -30.70 17.51 1.83
CA ARG A 147 -30.80 18.66 0.92
C ARG A 147 -30.70 18.24 -0.54
N ARG A 148 -29.83 17.27 -0.84
CA ARG A 148 -29.70 16.72 -2.19
C ARG A 148 -30.91 15.91 -2.64
N ILE A 149 -31.50 15.11 -1.73
CA ILE A 149 -32.76 14.41 -2.02
C ILE A 149 -33.84 15.42 -2.38
N ASP A 150 -33.97 16.48 -1.58
CA ASP A 150 -35.00 17.50 -1.79
C ASP A 150 -34.80 18.26 -3.11
N ALA A 151 -33.57 18.72 -3.39
CA ALA A 151 -33.24 19.41 -4.63
C ALA A 151 -33.56 18.55 -5.87
N ARG A 152 -33.23 17.26 -5.85
CA ARG A 152 -33.52 16.35 -6.98
C ARG A 152 -35.01 15.99 -7.09
N ARG A 153 -35.72 15.87 -5.96
CA ARG A 153 -37.17 15.67 -5.94
C ARG A 153 -37.90 16.87 -6.53
N LEU A 154 -37.49 18.08 -6.18
CA LEU A 154 -38.05 19.31 -6.72
C LEU A 154 -37.77 19.44 -8.23
N ALA A 155 -36.56 19.06 -8.69
CA ALA A 155 -36.23 19.05 -10.10
C ALA A 155 -37.11 18.06 -10.91
N GLU A 156 -37.38 16.87 -10.37
CA GLU A 156 -38.25 15.87 -11.03
C GLU A 156 -39.72 16.31 -11.06
N ASN A 157 -40.23 16.92 -9.99
CA ASN A 157 -41.60 17.43 -9.93
C ASN A 157 -41.79 18.75 -10.72
N GLY A 158 -40.71 19.45 -11.04
CA GLY A 158 -40.70 20.76 -11.68
C GLY A 158 -40.76 20.77 -13.22
N GLY A 159 -40.79 19.59 -13.87
CA GLY A 159 -41.23 19.44 -15.26
C GLY A 159 -40.56 20.35 -16.29
N ARG A 160 -39.25 20.24 -16.49
CA ARG A 160 -38.63 20.58 -17.78
C ARG A 160 -38.24 19.29 -18.47
N GLU A 161 -39.01 18.88 -19.48
CA GLU A 161 -38.56 17.89 -20.46
C GLU A 161 -37.27 18.42 -21.09
N GLU A 162 -36.14 17.79 -20.79
CA GLU A 162 -34.89 17.99 -21.52
C GLU A 162 -34.71 16.83 -22.51
N ASP A 163 -34.59 17.19 -23.79
CA ASP A 163 -34.22 16.35 -24.92
C ASP A 163 -33.00 15.47 -24.62
N PRO A 164 -32.93 14.22 -25.14
CA PRO A 164 -31.90 13.26 -24.77
C PRO A 164 -30.54 13.48 -25.47
N ASN A 165 -30.27 14.66 -26.02
CA ASN A 165 -28.98 14.93 -26.68
C ASN A 165 -28.56 16.39 -26.54
N GLY A 166 -27.96 16.73 -25.40
CA GLY A 166 -27.45 18.07 -25.14
C GLY A 166 -26.42 18.06 -24.04
N SER A 167 -25.14 17.87 -24.40
CA SER A 167 -24.02 18.25 -23.56
C SER A 167 -24.15 19.73 -23.18
N ARG A 168 -24.51 20.02 -21.94
CA ARG A 168 -24.34 21.36 -21.38
C ARG A 168 -23.94 21.29 -19.91
N GLU A 169 -22.82 21.92 -19.67
CA GLU A 169 -22.13 22.11 -18.40
C GLU A 169 -23.11 22.60 -17.32
N SER A 170 -23.07 21.92 -16.18
CA SER A 170 -23.77 22.37 -14.98
C SER A 170 -23.14 23.66 -14.47
N PRO A 171 -23.90 24.64 -13.95
CA PRO A 171 -23.34 25.83 -13.34
C PRO A 171 -22.56 25.43 -12.10
N THR A 172 -21.27 25.75 -12.08
CA THR A 172 -20.42 25.77 -10.90
C THR A 172 -21.04 26.73 -9.88
N ILE A 173 -21.77 26.19 -8.92
CA ILE A 173 -22.05 26.88 -7.66
C ILE A 173 -20.73 26.87 -6.90
N GLU A 174 -20.14 28.05 -6.87
CA GLU A 174 -18.95 28.45 -6.14
C GLU A 174 -19.26 28.34 -4.64
N ASP A 175 -19.14 27.14 -4.07
CA ASP A 175 -19.25 26.94 -2.62
C ASP A 175 -17.89 27.24 -1.96
N SER A 176 -17.94 28.33 -1.21
CA SER A 176 -16.93 28.93 -0.34
C SER A 176 -15.93 27.96 0.30
N LEU A 177 -14.66 28.39 0.23
CA LEU A 177 -13.51 27.90 0.99
C LEU A 177 -13.82 27.86 2.50
N GLU A 178 -14.11 26.67 3.06
CA GLU A 178 -13.92 26.41 4.48
C GLU A 178 -12.40 26.26 4.72
N ILE A 179 -11.82 27.22 5.44
CA ILE A 179 -10.45 27.18 5.97
C ILE A 179 -10.35 25.94 6.87
N GLU A 180 -9.53 24.96 6.48
CA GLU A 180 -9.22 23.80 7.32
C GLU A 180 -8.34 24.24 8.51
N GLU A 181 -8.89 24.15 9.72
CA GLU A 181 -8.07 24.13 10.94
C GLU A 181 -7.22 22.85 11.01
N PRO A 182 -5.92 22.95 11.36
CA PRO A 182 -5.03 21.81 11.41
C PRO A 182 -5.24 21.04 12.72
N GLY A 183 -6.04 19.97 12.69
CA GLY A 183 -6.20 19.11 13.87
C GLY A 183 -7.01 17.81 13.71
N SER A 184 -7.73 17.60 12.61
CA SER A 184 -8.63 16.45 12.51
C SER A 184 -7.99 15.22 11.84
N SER A 185 -7.38 14.37 12.67
CA SER A 185 -6.77 13.10 12.31
C SER A 185 -7.80 11.97 12.12
N TYR A 186 -8.67 11.98 11.09
CA TYR A 186 -9.33 10.73 10.69
C TYR A 186 -9.92 10.79 9.26
N SER A 187 -9.11 10.42 8.28
CA SER A 187 -9.62 9.92 7.00
C SER A 187 -8.63 8.90 6.47
N LEU A 188 -9.06 7.65 6.27
CA LEU A 188 -9.01 6.94 4.98
C LEU A 188 -9.25 5.43 5.15
N ARG A 189 -9.96 4.88 4.17
CA ARG A 189 -10.66 3.58 4.17
C ARG A 189 -9.78 2.45 3.62
N SER A 190 -10.08 1.24 4.05
CA SER A 190 -9.74 -0.03 3.39
C SER A 190 -10.74 -0.33 2.25
N ARG A 191 -10.25 -0.75 1.08
CA ARG A 191 -11.05 -1.34 -0.01
C ARG A 191 -10.27 -2.47 -0.69
N ARG A 192 -10.82 -3.70 -0.63
CA ARG A 192 -10.55 -4.80 -1.56
C ARG A 192 -11.55 -4.72 -2.72
N GLN A 193 -11.15 -5.04 -3.94
CA GLN A 193 -12.09 -5.26 -5.05
C GLN A 193 -11.67 -6.48 -5.88
N THR A 194 -12.64 -7.36 -6.09
CA THR A 194 -12.63 -8.53 -6.99
C THR A 194 -13.06 -8.08 -8.39
N ILE A 195 -12.41 -8.65 -9.41
CA ILE A 195 -12.59 -8.37 -10.85
C ILE A 195 -13.62 -9.32 -11.47
N THR A 196 -14.47 -8.83 -12.37
CA THR A 196 -15.16 -9.64 -13.40
C THR A 196 -15.29 -8.78 -14.66
N GLU A 197 -14.77 -9.31 -15.77
CA GLU A 197 -14.82 -8.75 -17.13
C GLU A 197 -16.24 -8.75 -17.72
N PRO A 198 -16.46 -7.96 -18.78
CA PRO A 198 -17.00 -8.57 -20.00
C PRO A 198 -16.35 -8.10 -21.31
N GLN A 199 -16.43 -9.00 -22.30
CA GLN A 199 -16.02 -8.86 -23.70
C GLN A 199 -16.94 -7.94 -24.55
N HIS A 200 -16.31 -7.46 -25.63
CA HIS A 200 -16.80 -7.29 -27.03
C HIS A 200 -17.07 -5.89 -27.60
N GLN A 201 -16.21 -5.56 -28.59
CA GLN A 201 -16.43 -4.95 -29.92
C GLN A 201 -17.27 -3.66 -30.05
N GLN A 202 -16.65 -2.57 -30.54
CA GLN A 202 -16.75 -2.15 -31.95
C GLN A 202 -15.85 -0.93 -32.27
N THR A 203 -15.08 -1.12 -33.34
CA THR A 203 -14.57 -0.19 -34.36
C THR A 203 -14.90 1.31 -34.25
N GLY A 204 -13.84 2.13 -34.26
CA GLY A 204 -13.88 3.57 -34.53
C GLY A 204 -12.45 4.10 -34.68
N ASP A 205 -12.07 4.35 -35.93
CA ASP A 205 -10.76 4.79 -36.43
C ASP A 205 -10.47 6.23 -35.98
N GLU A 206 -9.53 6.43 -35.06
CA GLU A 206 -8.85 7.71 -34.83
C GLU A 206 -7.33 7.51 -34.77
N ARG A 207 -6.67 8.02 -35.81
CA ARG A 207 -5.22 8.15 -35.96
C ARG A 207 -4.60 8.82 -34.74
N LEU A 208 -3.68 8.12 -34.10
CA LEU A 208 -2.69 8.70 -33.21
C LEU A 208 -1.62 9.37 -34.07
N ASP A 209 -1.56 10.70 -34.03
CA ASP A 209 -0.38 11.45 -34.44
C ASP A 209 0.71 11.26 -33.39
N ASP A 210 1.72 10.49 -33.76
CA ASP A 210 3.07 10.57 -33.22
C ASP A 210 3.62 11.98 -33.49
N THR A 211 3.97 12.71 -32.44
CA THR A 211 4.92 13.82 -32.56
C THR A 211 5.93 13.74 -31.42
N SER A 212 7.15 13.43 -31.82
CA SER A 212 8.33 13.48 -30.98
C SER A 212 8.70 14.91 -30.61
N ALA A 213 9.29 15.03 -29.43
CA ALA A 213 10.33 15.98 -29.03
C ALA A 213 10.29 17.40 -29.65
N GLY A 214 9.74 18.34 -28.88
CA GLY A 214 9.96 19.78 -29.06
C GLY A 214 10.29 20.43 -27.72
N ALA A 215 11.55 20.82 -27.56
CA ALA A 215 12.12 21.47 -26.40
C ALA A 215 11.35 22.74 -25.99
N GLY A 216 10.81 22.71 -24.78
CA GLY A 216 10.40 23.87 -24.01
C GLY A 216 10.86 23.65 -22.58
N ALA A 217 12.16 23.77 -22.35
CA ALA A 217 12.75 23.71 -21.01
C ALA A 217 12.27 24.93 -20.22
N SER A 218 11.17 24.75 -19.50
CA SER A 218 10.79 25.61 -18.39
C SER A 218 11.84 25.43 -17.29
N GLU A 219 12.66 26.44 -17.05
CA GLU A 219 13.48 26.58 -15.85
C GLU A 219 12.58 26.36 -14.61
N ASN A 220 12.86 25.30 -13.84
CA ASN A 220 12.26 24.88 -12.54
C ASN A 220 11.47 23.56 -12.50
N ASP A 221 11.49 22.69 -13.51
CA ASP A 221 10.93 21.33 -13.37
C ASP A 221 11.91 20.39 -12.65
N VAL A 222 12.22 20.74 -11.39
CA VAL A 222 13.04 19.93 -10.49
C VAL A 222 12.21 18.72 -10.03
N SER A 223 12.66 17.51 -10.36
CA SER A 223 12.00 16.25 -9.99
C SER A 223 11.62 16.20 -8.50
N ASP A 224 10.44 15.66 -8.19
CA ASP A 224 10.02 15.30 -6.82
C ASP A 224 11.13 14.66 -5.98
N TYR A 225 11.97 13.80 -6.60
CA TYR A 225 13.11 13.18 -5.91
C TYR A 225 14.09 14.21 -5.35
N VAL A 226 14.52 15.16 -6.18
CA VAL A 226 15.47 16.21 -5.82
C VAL A 226 14.87 17.14 -4.74
N LYS A 227 13.59 17.49 -4.88
CA LYS A 227 12.86 18.30 -3.88
C LYS A 227 12.81 17.59 -2.52
N LEU A 228 12.60 16.28 -2.50
CA LEU A 228 12.58 15.49 -1.26
C LEU A 228 13.96 15.36 -0.62
N LEU A 229 15.01 15.16 -1.41
CA LEU A 229 16.39 15.17 -0.90
C LEU A 229 16.78 16.52 -0.32
N GLN A 230 16.40 17.61 -1.00
CA GLN A 230 16.63 18.97 -0.51
C GLN A 230 15.87 19.22 0.80
N TYR A 231 14.62 18.78 0.89
CA TYR A 231 13.84 18.87 2.11
C TYR A 231 14.53 18.12 3.27
N LEU A 232 14.93 16.86 3.09
CA LEU A 232 15.62 16.10 4.14
C LEU A 232 16.95 16.74 4.54
N SER A 233 17.70 17.26 3.57
CA SER A 233 18.98 17.95 3.81
C SER A 233 18.79 19.24 4.60
N SER A 234 17.78 20.06 4.24
CA SER A 234 17.46 21.31 4.95
C SER A 234 17.04 21.07 6.41
N HIS A 235 16.48 19.90 6.72
CA HIS A 235 16.12 19.49 8.07
C HIS A 235 17.22 18.68 8.77
N ARG A 236 18.41 18.54 8.15
CA ARG A 236 19.55 17.72 8.63
C ARG A 236 19.18 16.24 8.88
N MET A 237 18.22 15.71 8.13
CA MET A 237 17.70 14.34 8.24
C MET A 237 18.13 13.44 7.08
N SER A 238 19.11 13.84 6.27
CA SER A 238 19.61 13.04 5.15
C SER A 238 20.22 11.70 5.58
N TYR A 239 20.79 11.63 6.79
CA TYR A 239 21.35 10.41 7.35
C TYR A 239 20.31 9.29 7.50
N LEU A 240 19.02 9.62 7.63
CA LEU A 240 17.96 8.63 7.77
C LEU A 240 17.82 7.73 6.52
N LEU A 241 18.20 8.23 5.34
CA LEU A 241 18.18 7.44 4.11
C LEU A 241 19.23 6.32 4.12
N GLN A 242 20.28 6.44 4.93
CA GLN A 242 21.30 5.38 5.08
C GLN A 242 20.76 4.16 5.85
N ASN A 243 19.58 4.27 6.46
CA ASN A 243 18.91 3.16 7.13
C ASN A 243 18.07 2.31 6.18
N ILE A 244 17.92 2.70 4.91
CA ILE A 244 17.12 1.96 3.93
C ILE A 244 17.97 1.65 2.69
N PRO A 245 17.68 0.54 1.98
CA PRO A 245 18.36 0.21 0.74
C PRO A 245 18.23 1.31 -0.30
N GLU A 246 19.29 1.49 -1.10
CA GLU A 246 19.27 2.41 -2.22
C GLU A 246 18.28 1.96 -3.32
N PRO A 247 17.80 2.86 -4.19
CA PRO A 247 16.80 2.52 -5.20
C PRO A 247 17.24 1.46 -6.22
N ASP A 248 18.54 1.28 -6.41
CA ASP A 248 19.18 0.27 -7.27
C ASP A 248 19.38 -1.08 -6.56
N GLU A 249 19.43 -1.09 -5.23
CA GLU A 249 19.46 -2.30 -4.41
C GLU A 249 18.10 -3.00 -4.32
N VAL A 250 17.01 -2.31 -4.65
CA VAL A 250 15.67 -2.90 -4.72
C VAL A 250 15.29 -3.32 -6.14
N GLN A 251 14.57 -4.44 -6.24
CA GLN A 251 14.22 -5.00 -7.53
C GLN A 251 12.91 -4.43 -8.08
N PHE A 252 13.00 -3.69 -9.19
CA PHE A 252 11.86 -3.34 -10.03
C PHE A 252 11.75 -4.28 -11.22
N VAL A 253 10.53 -4.71 -11.52
CA VAL A 253 10.22 -5.59 -12.65
C VAL A 253 9.22 -4.89 -13.56
N ASN A 254 9.39 -5.02 -14.87
CA ASN A 254 8.44 -4.46 -15.84
C ASN A 254 7.08 -5.15 -15.69
N GLN A 255 6.02 -4.35 -15.67
CA GLN A 255 4.65 -4.82 -15.54
C GLN A 255 4.00 -4.89 -16.93
N LYS A 256 3.73 -6.11 -17.41
CA LYS A 256 3.09 -6.36 -18.72
C LYS A 256 1.59 -6.69 -18.61
N ARG A 257 1.09 -7.02 -17.41
CA ARG A 257 -0.20 -7.72 -17.24
C ARG A 257 -1.25 -6.99 -16.40
N ILE A 258 -0.87 -5.93 -15.67
CA ILE A 258 -1.82 -5.07 -14.95
C ILE A 258 -1.93 -3.75 -15.72
N PRO A 259 -2.97 -3.54 -16.55
CA PRO A 259 -3.10 -2.34 -17.37
C PRO A 259 -3.24 -1.05 -16.53
N GLU A 260 -3.68 -1.18 -15.28
CA GLU A 260 -3.86 -0.06 -14.36
C GLU A 260 -2.60 0.31 -13.57
N ALA A 261 -1.50 -0.44 -13.72
CA ALA A 261 -0.26 -0.18 -13.02
C ALA A 261 0.67 0.71 -13.85
N ARG A 262 1.47 1.55 -13.17
CA ARG A 262 2.67 2.17 -13.77
C ARG A 262 3.59 1.07 -14.37
N PRO A 263 4.50 1.40 -15.32
CA PRO A 263 5.20 0.41 -16.14
C PRO A 263 6.07 -0.58 -15.37
N LYS A 264 6.31 -0.34 -14.07
CA LYS A 264 7.09 -1.20 -13.19
C LYS A 264 6.33 -1.51 -11.90
N LYS A 265 6.64 -2.67 -11.34
CA LYS A 265 6.25 -3.13 -10.00
C LYS A 265 7.50 -3.34 -9.16
N LEU A 266 7.40 -3.09 -7.86
CA LEU A 266 8.48 -3.20 -6.88
C LEU A 266 8.35 -4.52 -6.13
N PHE A 267 9.40 -5.32 -6.10
CA PHE A 267 9.45 -6.53 -5.29
C PHE A 267 9.61 -6.17 -3.81
N ILE A 268 8.75 -6.72 -2.94
CA ILE A 268 8.76 -6.40 -1.50
C ILE A 268 8.92 -7.61 -0.57
N GLY A 269 8.88 -8.84 -1.10
CA GLY A 269 9.13 -10.05 -0.33
C GLY A 269 8.34 -11.26 -0.82
N HIS A 270 8.15 -12.25 0.06
CA HIS A 270 7.54 -13.53 -0.28
C HIS A 270 6.33 -13.85 0.61
N HIS A 271 5.33 -14.51 0.03
CA HIS A 271 4.20 -15.05 0.75
C HIS A 271 4.65 -16.16 1.69
N ALA A 272 4.29 -16.08 2.98
CA ALA A 272 4.88 -16.90 4.03
C ALA A 272 4.59 -18.40 3.88
N LYS A 273 3.45 -18.76 3.25
CA LYS A 273 3.03 -20.16 3.08
C LYS A 273 3.46 -20.76 1.74
N THR A 274 3.29 -20.01 0.66
CA THR A 274 3.49 -20.52 -0.71
C THR A 274 4.87 -20.16 -1.27
N ASN A 275 5.62 -19.30 -0.59
CA ASN A 275 6.89 -18.74 -1.04
C ASN A 275 6.81 -18.01 -2.40
N GLN A 276 5.60 -17.61 -2.82
CA GLN A 276 5.36 -16.81 -4.01
C GLN A 276 5.79 -15.36 -3.81
N GLU A 277 6.20 -14.69 -4.88
CA GLU A 277 6.69 -13.33 -4.82
C GLU A 277 5.55 -12.33 -4.59
N ILE A 278 5.81 -11.31 -3.79
CA ILE A 278 4.89 -10.21 -3.49
C ILE A 278 5.45 -8.93 -4.10
N TYR A 279 4.63 -8.31 -4.93
CA TYR A 279 4.93 -7.07 -5.60
C TYR A 279 4.02 -5.95 -5.13
N ALA A 280 4.58 -4.76 -4.98
CA ALA A 280 3.85 -3.51 -4.83
C ALA A 280 3.85 -2.75 -6.16
N TYR A 281 2.72 -2.15 -6.54
CA TYR A 281 2.66 -1.31 -7.73
C TYR A 281 1.85 -0.05 -7.47
N MET A 282 2.17 0.98 -8.25
CA MET A 282 1.51 2.27 -8.19
C MET A 282 0.40 2.34 -9.24
N ARG A 283 -0.83 2.64 -8.80
CA ARG A 283 -2.01 2.81 -9.65
C ARG A 283 -2.44 4.28 -9.65
N PRO A 284 -2.53 4.95 -10.81
CA PRO A 284 -3.12 6.29 -10.88
C PRO A 284 -4.61 6.23 -10.58
N THR A 285 -5.08 7.13 -9.73
CA THR A 285 -6.50 7.36 -9.44
C THR A 285 -6.83 8.85 -9.57
N LYS A 286 -8.11 9.23 -9.44
CA LYS A 286 -8.55 10.63 -9.62
C LYS A 286 -7.96 11.52 -8.52
N GLY A 287 -6.83 12.18 -8.84
CA GLY A 287 -6.16 13.16 -7.97
C GLY A 287 -5.03 12.61 -7.10
N HIS A 288 -4.81 11.29 -7.07
CA HIS A 288 -3.70 10.68 -6.33
C HIS A 288 -3.31 9.30 -6.86
N HIS A 289 -2.14 8.82 -6.47
CA HIS A 289 -1.66 7.48 -6.77
C HIS A 289 -1.80 6.58 -5.56
N GLU A 290 -2.38 5.40 -5.77
CA GLU A 290 -2.56 4.37 -4.75
C GLU A 290 -1.48 3.29 -4.89
N ILE A 291 -1.05 2.72 -3.76
CA ILE A 291 -0.15 1.56 -3.75
C ILE A 291 -0.96 0.32 -3.44
N ASN A 292 -0.89 -0.65 -4.37
CA ASN A 292 -1.55 -1.94 -4.24
C ASN A 292 -0.50 -3.06 -4.21
N PHE A 293 -0.89 -4.20 -3.63
CA PHE A 293 0.01 -5.34 -3.44
C PHE A 293 -0.59 -6.61 -4.03
N TRP A 294 0.20 -7.36 -4.78
CA TRP A 294 -0.21 -8.57 -5.47
C TRP A 294 0.80 -9.69 -5.21
N VAL A 295 0.29 -10.92 -5.16
CA VAL A 295 1.09 -12.15 -5.15
C VAL A 295 1.12 -12.69 -6.57
N GLU A 296 2.31 -12.93 -7.10
CA GLU A 296 2.49 -13.54 -8.42
C GLU A 296 2.90 -15.00 -8.30
N ASP A 297 2.18 -15.85 -9.02
CA ASP A 297 2.55 -17.24 -9.24
C ASP A 297 3.17 -17.38 -10.64
N GLU A 298 4.46 -17.69 -10.68
CA GLU A 298 5.22 -17.89 -11.92
C GLU A 298 4.66 -19.07 -12.74
N TYR A 299 4.04 -20.06 -12.09
CA TYR A 299 3.58 -21.29 -12.74
C TYR A 299 2.13 -21.22 -13.20
N ASN A 300 1.25 -20.59 -12.42
CA ASN A 300 -0.20 -20.65 -12.66
C ASN A 300 -0.76 -19.43 -13.39
N LEU A 301 0.06 -18.39 -13.68
CA LEU A 301 -0.41 -17.10 -14.22
C LEU A 301 -1.54 -16.49 -13.37
N THR A 302 -1.73 -16.98 -12.14
CA THR A 302 -2.78 -16.53 -11.24
C THR A 302 -2.24 -15.40 -10.40
N TYR A 303 -3.02 -14.34 -10.34
CA TYR A 303 -2.71 -13.15 -9.59
C TYR A 303 -3.71 -12.99 -8.46
N ALA A 304 -3.22 -12.87 -7.24
CA ALA A 304 -4.07 -12.60 -6.09
C ALA A 304 -3.72 -11.23 -5.53
N SER A 305 -4.68 -10.31 -5.55
CA SER A 305 -4.56 -9.08 -4.78
C SER A 305 -4.49 -9.42 -3.30
N ILE A 306 -3.44 -8.93 -2.64
CA ILE A 306 -3.23 -9.06 -1.20
C ILE A 306 -3.42 -7.68 -0.55
N SER A 307 -4.17 -7.63 0.53
CA SER A 307 -4.39 -6.39 1.28
C SER A 307 -3.12 -5.98 2.03
N SER A 308 -2.89 -4.69 2.23
CA SER A 308 -1.74 -4.19 3.01
C SER A 308 -1.65 -4.79 4.42
N GLU A 309 -2.79 -5.04 5.07
CA GLU A 309 -2.87 -5.74 6.37
C GLU A 309 -2.41 -7.20 6.29
N GLU A 310 -2.56 -7.84 5.14
CA GLU A 310 -2.15 -9.24 4.97
C GLU A 310 -0.69 -9.33 4.54
N VAL A 311 -0.17 -8.32 3.82
CA VAL A 311 1.24 -8.18 3.47
C VAL A 311 2.12 -8.17 4.72
N THR A 312 1.69 -7.52 5.80
CA THR A 312 2.48 -7.44 7.04
C THR A 312 2.65 -8.78 7.77
N LYS A 313 1.87 -9.79 7.41
CA LYS A 313 1.97 -11.16 7.94
C LYS A 313 2.87 -12.05 7.08
N GLN A 314 3.44 -11.51 6.01
CA GLN A 314 4.27 -12.26 5.05
C GLN A 314 5.77 -12.09 5.33
N ARG A 315 6.62 -12.78 4.56
CA ARG A 315 8.08 -12.65 4.63
C ARG A 315 8.53 -11.43 3.84
N ILE A 316 8.28 -10.26 4.41
CA ILE A 316 8.57 -8.96 3.80
C ILE A 316 10.03 -8.55 4.05
N LEU A 317 10.65 -7.95 3.03
CA LEU A 317 12.04 -7.50 3.07
C LEU A 317 12.20 -6.14 3.75
N HIS A 318 13.42 -5.83 4.17
CA HIS A 318 13.80 -4.48 4.59
C HIS A 318 13.79 -3.56 3.35
N PRO A 319 13.26 -2.32 3.44
CA PRO A 319 12.80 -1.63 4.65
C PRO A 319 11.32 -1.80 4.97
N PHE A 320 10.57 -2.45 4.09
CA PHE A 320 9.11 -2.57 4.19
C PHE A 320 8.68 -3.28 5.47
N ASN A 321 9.42 -4.28 5.95
CA ASN A 321 9.12 -4.99 7.20
C ASN A 321 9.38 -4.18 8.48
N LYS A 322 10.05 -3.02 8.37
CA LYS A 322 10.27 -2.09 9.48
C LYS A 322 9.20 -0.99 9.57
N THR A 323 8.26 -0.94 8.63
CA THR A 323 7.20 0.09 8.60
C THR A 323 6.04 -0.16 9.56
N TYR A 324 6.02 -1.34 10.22
CA TYR A 324 5.00 -1.76 11.18
C TYR A 324 5.61 -2.56 12.34
N PRO A 325 4.96 -2.61 13.52
CA PRO A 325 5.38 -3.43 14.65
C PRO A 325 5.25 -4.94 14.35
N LYS A 326 6.15 -5.76 14.91
CA LYS A 326 6.08 -7.23 14.74
C LYS A 326 5.10 -7.80 15.75
N GLY A 327 4.23 -8.72 15.31
CA GLY A 327 3.37 -9.51 16.21
C GLY A 327 2.15 -8.76 16.79
N THR A 328 1.87 -7.54 16.37
CA THR A 328 0.70 -6.76 16.80
C THR A 328 -0.25 -6.49 15.63
N ALA A 329 -1.48 -6.10 15.95
CA ALA A 329 -2.45 -5.72 14.94
C ALA A 329 -1.98 -4.46 14.20
N VAL A 330 -1.97 -4.53 12.88
CA VAL A 330 -1.50 -3.43 12.02
C VAL A 330 -2.55 -2.36 11.93
N ASP A 331 -2.20 -1.15 12.37
CA ASP A 331 -3.12 -0.02 12.39
C ASP A 331 -3.15 0.73 11.05
N GLN A 332 -3.84 1.88 11.00
CA GLN A 332 -3.87 2.71 9.80
C GLN A 332 -2.55 3.46 9.55
N GLY A 333 -1.85 3.87 10.61
CA GLY A 333 -0.56 4.56 10.52
C GLY A 333 0.53 3.66 9.94
N ASP A 334 0.57 2.40 10.36
CA ASP A 334 1.44 1.35 9.81
C ASP A 334 1.25 1.17 8.30
N ARG A 335 -0.01 1.03 7.88
CA ARG A 335 -0.35 0.90 6.46
C ARG A 335 0.05 2.14 5.67
N ALA A 336 -0.15 3.32 6.24
CA ALA A 336 0.26 4.58 5.63
C ALA A 336 1.78 4.66 5.47
N ARG A 337 2.57 4.26 6.50
CA ARG A 337 4.04 4.18 6.43
C ARG A 337 4.51 3.21 5.37
N LEU A 338 3.93 2.01 5.28
CA LEU A 338 4.27 1.04 4.24
C LEU A 338 4.05 1.62 2.83
N THR A 339 2.87 2.19 2.59
CA THR A 339 2.54 2.84 1.31
C THR A 339 3.47 4.01 0.99
N LEU A 340 3.82 4.81 1.98
CA LEU A 340 4.70 5.97 1.86
C LEU A 340 6.13 5.56 1.46
N ILE A 341 6.70 4.54 2.10
CA ILE A 341 8.04 4.04 1.77
C ILE A 341 8.07 3.40 0.37
N VAL A 342 7.01 2.67 -0.01
CA VAL A 342 6.88 2.19 -1.39
C VAL A 342 6.82 3.36 -2.38
N LYS A 343 6.02 4.40 -2.12
CA LYS A 343 5.97 5.60 -2.98
C LYS A 343 7.35 6.25 -3.12
N TRP A 344 8.12 6.33 -2.03
CA TRP A 344 9.48 6.88 -2.06
C TRP A 344 10.37 6.13 -3.07
N TYR A 345 10.37 4.80 -3.07
CA TYR A 345 11.14 4.02 -4.05
C TYR A 345 10.72 4.28 -5.49
N PHE A 346 9.42 4.41 -5.77
CA PHE A 346 8.95 4.75 -7.12
C PHE A 346 9.40 6.14 -7.58
N ILE A 347 9.49 7.10 -6.66
CA ILE A 347 10.01 8.45 -6.93
C ILE A 347 11.53 8.39 -7.13
N ALA A 348 12.24 7.71 -6.23
CA ALA A 348 13.70 7.64 -6.21
C ALA A 348 14.27 6.87 -7.41
N ALA A 349 13.56 5.85 -7.90
CA ALA A 349 13.88 5.16 -9.15
C ALA A 349 13.43 5.92 -10.41
N GLU A 350 12.94 7.17 -10.27
CA GLU A 350 12.41 8.02 -11.32
C GLU A 350 11.25 7.43 -12.16
N ILE A 351 10.56 6.43 -11.62
CA ILE A 351 9.40 5.80 -12.28
C ILE A 351 8.16 6.70 -12.13
N ALA A 352 8.08 7.42 -11.01
CA ALA A 352 7.03 8.38 -10.71
C ALA A 352 7.62 9.79 -10.56
N ARG A 353 7.68 10.54 -11.68
CA ARG A 353 8.17 11.92 -11.73
C ARG A 353 7.05 12.93 -11.48
N ASP A 354 7.29 13.89 -10.59
CA ASP A 354 6.43 15.07 -10.35
C ASP A 354 4.96 14.75 -10.15
N ILE A 355 4.72 13.75 -9.29
CA ILE A 355 3.41 13.19 -9.00
C ILE A 355 3.05 13.45 -7.54
N VAL A 356 3.90 13.02 -6.61
CA VAL A 356 3.49 12.85 -5.22
C VAL A 356 3.45 14.18 -4.47
N LEU A 357 4.34 15.12 -4.81
CA LEU A 357 4.27 16.47 -4.23
C LEU A 357 3.09 17.30 -4.77
N LYS A 358 2.58 16.97 -5.96
CA LYS A 358 1.35 17.56 -6.49
C LYS A 358 0.11 17.02 -5.78
N GLU A 359 0.15 15.78 -5.31
CA GLU A 359 -0.96 15.15 -4.56
C GLU A 359 -1.11 15.73 -3.15
N THR A 360 0.00 15.91 -2.44
CA THR A 360 -0.05 16.34 -1.05
C THR A 360 1.22 17.05 -0.62
N LYS A 361 1.06 18.30 -0.16
CA LYS A 361 2.16 19.11 0.40
C LYS A 361 2.75 18.52 1.68
N ALA A 362 2.01 17.66 2.38
CA ALA A 362 2.43 17.01 3.62
C ALA A 362 3.29 15.74 3.40
N TYR A 363 3.57 15.36 2.14
CA TYR A 363 4.36 14.16 1.86
C TYR A 363 5.78 14.22 2.46
N PRO A 364 6.55 15.33 2.36
CA PRO A 364 7.90 15.39 2.92
C PRO A 364 7.95 15.16 4.43
N ASP A 365 7.06 15.78 5.21
CA ASP A 365 6.98 15.58 6.66
C ASP A 365 6.62 14.14 7.02
N ARG A 366 5.67 13.54 6.27
CA ARG A 366 5.29 12.14 6.47
C ARG A 366 6.44 11.20 6.11
N LEU A 367 7.18 11.47 5.04
CA LEU A 367 8.38 10.73 4.63
C LEU A 367 9.42 10.74 5.75
N ARG A 368 9.74 11.93 6.28
CA ARG A 368 10.65 12.07 7.42
C ARG A 368 10.22 11.22 8.60
N SER A 369 8.96 11.35 9.04
CA SER A 369 8.42 10.56 10.16
C SER A 369 8.44 9.04 9.90
N GLY A 370 8.21 8.62 8.65
CA GLY A 370 8.33 7.22 8.25
C GLY A 370 9.75 6.68 8.33
N LEU A 371 10.74 7.49 7.92
CA LEU A 371 12.16 7.14 7.98
C LEU A 371 12.67 7.11 9.44
N GLU A 372 12.29 8.08 10.26
CA GLU A 372 12.58 8.09 11.71
C GLU A 372 12.03 6.82 12.39
N TYR A 373 10.80 6.43 12.04
CA TYR A 373 10.20 5.20 12.54
C TYR A 373 10.99 3.95 12.13
N ILE A 374 11.47 3.88 10.88
CA ILE A 374 12.32 2.75 10.43
C ILE A 374 13.63 2.72 11.22
N ALA A 375 14.30 3.86 11.38
CA ALA A 375 15.53 3.97 12.16
C ALA A 375 15.30 3.51 13.62
N GLN A 376 14.24 4.00 14.28
CA GLN A 376 13.86 3.55 15.61
C GLN A 376 13.64 2.02 15.68
N ARG A 377 13.05 1.42 14.64
CA ARG A 377 12.79 -0.02 14.53
C ARG A 377 14.02 -0.85 14.16
N MET A 378 15.10 -0.20 13.75
CA MET A 378 16.40 -0.84 13.55
C MET A 378 17.23 -0.89 14.84
N GLY A 379 16.96 -0.01 15.81
CA GLY A 379 17.66 0.01 17.09
C GLY A 379 19.13 0.36 16.90
N GLU A 380 20.04 -0.39 17.52
CA GLU A 380 21.50 -0.18 17.43
C GLU A 380 22.06 -0.31 16.00
N ALA A 381 21.33 -0.97 15.10
CA ALA A 381 21.73 -1.06 13.70
C ALA A 381 21.44 0.22 12.90
N ALA A 382 20.73 1.19 13.47
CA ALA A 382 20.44 2.46 12.82
C ALA A 382 21.64 3.39 12.82
N VAL A 383 21.82 4.14 11.73
CA VAL A 383 22.78 5.23 11.64
C VAL A 383 22.39 6.32 12.65
N GLU A 384 23.33 6.64 13.55
CA GLU A 384 23.15 7.66 14.56
C GLU A 384 23.03 9.06 13.93
N PRO A 385 22.24 9.96 14.53
CA PRO A 385 22.20 11.35 14.10
C PRO A 385 23.60 11.99 14.24
N PRO A 386 24.01 12.87 13.32
CA PRO A 386 25.28 13.58 13.44
C PRO A 386 25.35 14.33 14.76
N SER A 387 26.45 14.18 15.52
CA SER A 387 26.61 14.58 16.93
C SER A 387 26.21 16.03 17.27
N SER A 388 26.12 16.91 16.28
CA SER A 388 25.57 18.28 16.38
C SER A 388 24.06 18.38 16.67
N MET A 389 23.35 17.27 16.83
CA MET A 389 21.89 17.22 17.09
C MET A 389 21.53 16.73 18.49
N THR A 390 22.50 16.50 19.37
CA THR A 390 22.18 16.37 20.79
C THR A 390 21.63 17.72 21.27
N PRO A 391 20.38 17.80 21.77
CA PRO A 391 19.97 18.96 22.52
C PRO A 391 20.86 18.94 23.76
N GLU A 392 21.81 19.87 23.83
CA GLU A 392 22.37 20.25 25.11
C GLU A 392 21.19 20.49 26.04
N THR A 393 21.12 19.68 27.07
CA THR A 393 20.12 19.69 28.13
C THR A 393 19.88 21.13 28.58
N GLU A 394 18.78 21.75 28.13
CA GLU A 394 18.18 22.95 28.74
C GLU A 394 17.59 22.57 30.11
N THR A 395 18.40 22.00 31.00
CA THR A 395 18.00 21.63 32.37
C THR A 395 18.80 22.35 33.45
N ASP A 396 19.67 23.30 33.11
CA ASP A 396 20.43 24.06 34.11
C ASP A 396 19.94 25.51 34.32
N ALA A 397 18.87 25.95 33.62
CA ALA A 397 18.29 27.29 33.82
C ALA A 397 17.04 27.33 34.71
N GLU A 398 16.30 26.22 34.87
CA GLU A 398 15.12 26.16 35.75
C GLU A 398 15.41 25.58 37.15
N ALA A 399 16.52 24.84 37.32
CA ALA A 399 16.93 24.32 38.63
C ALA A 399 17.56 25.40 39.56
N GLU A 400 18.10 26.49 39.01
CA GLU A 400 18.62 27.62 39.81
C GLU A 400 17.54 28.61 40.28
N ALA A 401 16.34 28.59 39.67
CA ALA A 401 15.23 29.45 40.07
C ALA A 401 14.42 28.86 41.25
N GLN A 402 14.42 27.53 41.41
CA GLN A 402 13.69 26.85 42.49
C GLN A 402 14.55 26.63 43.76
N ALA A 403 15.88 26.69 43.65
CA ALA A 403 16.80 26.59 44.81
C ALA A 403 16.97 27.91 45.60
N ARG A 404 16.36 29.03 45.16
CA ARG A 404 16.41 30.34 45.85
C ARG A 404 15.20 30.64 46.74
N ALA A 405 14.23 29.73 46.86
CA ALA A 405 13.01 29.96 47.62
C ALA A 405 12.91 29.19 48.96
N GLU A 406 13.88 28.32 49.29
CA GLU A 406 13.85 27.50 50.52
C GLU A 406 15.15 27.61 51.32
N ALA A 407 15.52 28.84 51.68
CA ALA A 407 16.59 29.10 52.65
C ALA A 407 16.18 30.24 53.60
N ASP A 408 15.19 29.96 54.45
CA ASP A 408 15.11 30.63 55.75
C ASP A 408 14.55 29.65 56.79
N THR A 409 15.16 29.65 57.96
CA THR A 409 15.11 28.68 59.07
C THR A 409 15.88 27.35 58.87
N ASP A 410 16.65 26.81 59.80
CA ASP A 410 17.53 27.25 60.91
C ASP A 410 18.03 25.93 61.57
N ALA A 411 19.30 25.93 62.00
CA ALA A 411 19.94 25.02 62.96
C ALA A 411 20.05 23.49 62.67
N GLY A 412 21.30 23.04 62.45
CA GLY A 412 21.98 22.26 63.48
C GLY A 412 22.69 20.94 63.11
N ALA A 413 24.02 20.93 63.35
CA ALA A 413 24.93 19.79 63.61
C ALA A 413 25.44 18.95 62.40
N GLN A 414 26.67 19.19 61.91
CA GLN A 414 27.97 18.64 62.36
C GLN A 414 28.26 17.17 61.98
N HIS A 415 29.10 16.95 60.95
CA HIS A 415 30.33 16.10 60.94
C HIS A 415 30.84 16.00 59.47
N ARG A 416 32.02 16.57 59.12
CA ARG A 416 33.34 15.90 58.93
C ARG A 416 33.23 14.59 58.10
N SER A 417 33.92 14.39 56.96
CA SER A 417 35.34 14.67 56.67
C SER A 417 35.67 14.56 55.17
N ASP A 418 36.72 15.30 54.78
CA ASP A 418 37.87 14.96 53.90
C ASP A 418 37.72 14.56 52.42
N THR A 419 38.46 15.33 51.63
CA THR A 419 38.74 15.32 50.18
C THR A 419 40.07 14.55 49.87
N PRO A 420 40.63 14.59 48.63
CA PRO A 420 40.63 13.64 47.48
C PRO A 420 42.05 12.98 47.33
N PRO A 421 42.72 12.75 46.16
CA PRO A 421 42.37 12.74 44.71
C PRO A 421 43.00 11.59 43.86
N GLY A 422 42.73 11.57 42.53
CA GLY A 422 43.73 11.11 41.55
C GLY A 422 43.24 10.39 40.28
N HIS A 423 43.25 11.11 39.14
CA HIS A 423 43.34 10.63 37.74
C HIS A 423 44.63 9.79 37.49
N PRO A 424 44.90 9.09 36.33
CA PRO A 424 44.50 9.38 34.92
C PRO A 424 44.13 8.15 34.04
N ALA A 425 43.32 8.31 32.97
CA ALA A 425 43.69 8.49 31.56
C ALA A 425 44.97 7.76 31.06
N TRP A 426 44.80 6.71 30.23
CA TRP A 426 45.78 6.31 29.20
C TRP A 426 45.15 5.52 28.04
N SER A 427 45.22 6.17 26.87
CA SER A 427 45.50 5.75 25.49
C SER A 427 45.50 4.26 25.06
N SER A 428 44.89 4.01 23.90
CA SER A 428 45.19 2.90 22.97
C SER A 428 46.64 2.93 22.45
N PRO A 429 47.15 1.82 21.86
CA PRO A 429 47.13 1.72 20.39
C PRO A 429 46.91 0.31 19.82
N ALA A 430 46.69 0.29 18.50
CA ALA A 430 46.39 -0.85 17.64
C ALA A 430 47.60 -1.70 17.19
N ALA A 431 47.26 -2.89 16.69
CA ALA A 431 47.93 -3.70 15.66
C ALA A 431 49.32 -4.31 15.90
N ALA A 432 49.42 -5.66 15.87
CA ALA A 432 50.14 -6.41 14.83
C ALA A 432 50.16 -7.93 15.11
N ALA A 433 49.98 -8.70 14.03
CA ALA A 433 50.27 -10.13 13.89
C ALA A 433 51.76 -10.45 14.21
N ALA A 434 52.26 -11.67 14.41
CA ALA A 434 51.89 -12.96 13.87
C ALA A 434 52.69 -14.07 14.61
N ALA A 435 52.21 -15.31 14.42
CA ALA A 435 52.97 -16.52 14.11
C ALA A 435 53.57 -17.42 15.21
N ALA A 436 53.30 -18.71 14.93
CA ALA A 436 54.07 -19.92 15.22
C ALA A 436 53.93 -20.53 16.62
N SER A 437 53.73 -21.83 16.80
CA SER A 437 53.62 -22.95 15.86
C SER A 437 53.23 -24.21 16.66
N SER A 438 52.47 -25.10 16.00
CA SER A 438 52.73 -26.55 15.90
C SER A 438 52.93 -27.37 17.18
N LEU A 439 52.04 -28.35 17.44
CA LEU A 439 52.41 -29.75 17.19
C LEU A 439 51.21 -30.71 17.26
N VAL A 440 51.40 -31.78 16.50
CA VAL A 440 50.49 -32.83 16.05
C VAL A 440 50.50 -34.02 17.04
N VAL A 441 49.47 -34.87 16.91
CA VAL A 441 49.48 -36.35 17.03
C VAL A 441 48.74 -36.97 18.22
N ALA A 442 47.64 -37.62 17.83
CA ALA A 442 47.11 -38.94 18.20
C ALA A 442 47.09 -39.40 19.67
N ARG A 443 45.88 -39.72 20.13
CA ARG A 443 45.67 -40.49 21.37
C ARG A 443 45.06 -41.85 21.03
N GLU A 444 45.89 -42.88 21.18
CA GLU A 444 45.55 -44.29 21.15
C GLU A 444 45.04 -44.75 22.54
N LYS A 445 44.07 -45.65 22.53
CA LYS A 445 43.46 -46.31 23.70
C LYS A 445 44.31 -47.50 24.15
N ARG A 446 44.52 -47.66 25.46
CA ARG A 446 44.34 -48.91 26.26
C ARG A 446 44.84 -48.68 27.70
N ALA A 447 43.99 -48.93 28.71
CA ALA A 447 44.05 -50.07 29.66
C ALA A 447 45.33 -50.04 30.54
N SER A 448 45.39 -50.28 31.85
CA SER A 448 44.53 -50.85 32.89
C SER A 448 45.49 -51.19 34.05
N ARG A 449 45.02 -51.16 35.31
CA ARG A 449 45.53 -51.83 36.55
C ARG A 449 46.53 -51.11 37.48
N HIS A 450 45.98 -50.81 38.66
CA HIS A 450 46.40 -51.12 40.05
C HIS A 450 47.87 -51.04 40.46
N SER A 451 48.14 -50.22 41.47
CA SER A 451 48.72 -50.67 42.76
C SER A 451 48.58 -49.60 43.85
N ASP A 452 48.06 -50.01 45.00
CA ASP A 452 48.18 -49.35 46.30
C ASP A 452 49.62 -48.91 46.60
N SER A 453 49.80 -47.71 47.16
CA SER A 453 50.71 -47.48 48.30
C SER A 453 50.69 -46.03 48.81
N GLN A 454 50.43 -45.93 50.12
CA GLN A 454 50.93 -44.95 51.09
C GLN A 454 50.40 -43.50 51.07
N GLU A 455 49.53 -43.24 52.04
CA GLU A 455 49.31 -41.92 52.65
C GLU A 455 50.61 -41.36 53.26
N PRO A 456 50.99 -40.11 52.95
CA PRO A 456 51.78 -39.27 53.83
C PRO A 456 50.86 -38.31 54.63
N PRO A 457 51.34 -37.83 55.79
CA PRO A 457 50.48 -37.22 56.81
C PRO A 457 50.04 -35.81 56.43
N ARG A 458 48.81 -35.51 56.84
CA ARG A 458 48.16 -34.21 56.99
C ARG A 458 49.11 -33.01 57.04
N GLY A 459 49.12 -32.23 55.97
CA GLY A 459 49.48 -30.82 55.96
C GLY A 459 48.25 -29.97 55.64
N THR A 460 47.58 -29.45 56.66
CA THR A 460 46.30 -28.72 56.60
C THR A 460 46.41 -27.29 56.02
N LYS A 461 47.22 -27.09 54.97
CA LYS A 461 47.42 -25.79 54.30
C LYS A 461 47.40 -25.82 52.76
N ARG A 462 47.17 -26.98 52.12
CA ARG A 462 47.11 -27.10 50.64
C ARG A 462 45.71 -26.95 50.02
N SER A 463 44.65 -26.88 50.83
CA SER A 463 43.27 -26.88 50.32
C SER A 463 42.86 -25.58 49.60
N ALA A 464 43.60 -24.48 49.78
CA ALA A 464 43.31 -23.22 49.10
C ALA A 464 43.92 -23.21 47.69
N GLU A 465 45.19 -23.59 47.57
CA GLU A 465 45.89 -23.66 46.27
C GLU A 465 45.27 -24.72 45.36
N ASP A 466 44.89 -25.90 45.86
CA ASP A 466 44.22 -26.93 45.05
C ASP A 466 42.85 -26.46 44.53
N ALA A 467 42.12 -25.64 45.30
CA ALA A 467 40.85 -25.05 44.85
C ALA A 467 41.05 -24.02 43.73
N GLU A 468 42.15 -23.26 43.77
CA GLU A 468 42.52 -22.33 42.70
C GLU A 468 42.93 -23.08 41.42
N PHE A 469 43.68 -24.19 41.53
CA PHE A 469 44.02 -25.03 40.37
C PHE A 469 42.79 -25.71 39.76
N GLU A 470 41.82 -26.14 40.57
CA GLU A 470 40.58 -26.74 40.08
C GLU A 470 39.68 -25.69 39.40
N GLN A 471 39.63 -24.46 39.92
CA GLN A 471 39.00 -23.33 39.23
C GLN A 471 39.66 -23.04 37.88
N LEU A 472 41.01 -23.00 37.83
CA LEU A 472 41.74 -22.75 36.59
C LEU A 472 41.47 -23.86 35.56
N ARG A 473 41.40 -25.12 35.99
CA ARG A 473 41.06 -26.26 35.14
C ARG A 473 39.64 -26.16 34.58
N ASN A 474 38.69 -25.70 35.38
CA ASN A 474 37.31 -25.48 34.95
C ASN A 474 37.23 -24.33 33.92
N ILE A 475 37.97 -23.25 34.13
CA ILE A 475 38.05 -22.13 33.17
C ILE A 475 38.66 -22.60 31.84
N MET A 476 39.77 -23.34 31.87
CA MET A 476 40.38 -23.89 30.64
C MET A 476 39.45 -24.87 29.91
N SER A 477 38.71 -25.71 30.65
CA SER A 477 37.72 -26.61 30.06
C SER A 477 36.59 -25.83 29.39
N LEU A 478 36.12 -24.75 30.03
CA LEU A 478 35.08 -23.87 29.48
C LEU A 478 35.57 -23.14 28.23
N GLU A 479 36.82 -22.65 28.24
CA GLU A 479 37.44 -21.98 27.09
C GLU A 479 37.57 -22.92 25.89
N GLN A 480 37.98 -24.18 26.12
CA GLN A 480 38.02 -25.20 25.07
C GLN A 480 36.62 -25.51 24.51
N GLU A 481 35.61 -25.60 25.37
CA GLU A 481 34.23 -25.83 24.96
C GLU A 481 33.68 -24.66 24.14
N LEU A 482 33.93 -23.42 24.58
CA LEU A 482 33.53 -22.21 23.86
C LEU A 482 34.23 -22.12 22.50
N THR A 483 35.52 -22.42 22.44
CA THR A 483 36.28 -22.45 21.17
C THR A 483 35.68 -23.47 20.19
N HIS A 484 35.31 -24.66 20.67
CA HIS A 484 34.63 -25.66 19.84
C HIS A 484 33.27 -25.16 19.34
N LYS A 485 32.48 -24.50 20.20
CA LYS A 485 31.18 -23.93 19.83
C LYS A 485 31.32 -22.83 18.78
N ILE A 486 32.31 -21.94 18.91
CA ILE A 486 32.61 -20.89 17.93
C ILE A 486 32.95 -21.53 16.58
N ASN A 487 33.88 -22.49 16.54
CA ASN A 487 34.23 -23.18 15.30
C ASN A 487 33.05 -23.91 14.65
N THR A 488 32.12 -24.43 15.46
CA THR A 488 30.90 -25.08 14.95
C THR A 488 29.98 -24.06 14.29
N VAL A 489 29.76 -22.90 14.94
CA VAL A 489 28.94 -21.82 14.39
C VAL A 489 29.57 -21.22 13.14
N ASP A 490 30.88 -21.03 13.11
CA ASP A 490 31.60 -20.51 11.94
C ASP A 490 31.46 -21.46 10.74
N HIS A 491 31.56 -22.79 10.97
CA HIS A 491 31.32 -23.77 9.92
C HIS A 491 29.87 -23.78 9.42
N GLU A 492 28.90 -23.63 10.33
CA GLU A 492 27.48 -23.51 9.94
C GLU A 492 27.22 -22.23 9.11
N LEU A 493 27.87 -21.11 9.45
CA LEU A 493 27.79 -19.86 8.69
C LEU A 493 28.39 -20.03 7.29
N GLU A 494 29.58 -20.64 7.18
CA GLU A 494 30.21 -20.93 5.89
C GLU A 494 29.32 -21.80 4.99
N LEU A 495 28.70 -22.84 5.55
CA LEU A 495 27.74 -23.68 4.82
C LEU A 495 26.50 -22.89 4.37
N LYS A 496 26.02 -21.95 5.18
CA LYS A 496 24.89 -21.08 4.83
C LYS A 496 25.24 -20.09 3.73
N ASP A 497 26.46 -19.55 3.74
CA ASP A 497 26.94 -18.65 2.68
C ASP A 497 27.13 -19.39 1.36
N ILE A 498 27.68 -20.61 1.38
CA ILE A 498 27.74 -21.48 0.19
C ILE A 498 26.34 -21.78 -0.35
N GLN A 499 25.37 -22.08 0.52
CA GLN A 499 23.98 -22.29 0.11
C GLN A 499 23.36 -21.05 -0.53
N ARG A 500 23.61 -19.87 0.07
CA ARG A 500 23.15 -18.58 -0.46
C ARG A 500 23.76 -18.30 -1.84
N GLN A 501 25.06 -18.51 -2.01
CA GLN A 501 25.74 -18.29 -3.28
C GLN A 501 25.20 -19.21 -4.38
N ASN A 502 25.02 -20.50 -4.09
CA ASN A 502 24.45 -21.46 -5.03
C ASN A 502 23.02 -21.09 -5.46
N LEU A 503 22.20 -20.53 -4.56
CA LEU A 503 20.87 -20.04 -4.91
C LEU A 503 20.94 -18.80 -5.80
N LEU A 504 21.87 -17.89 -5.53
CA LEU A 504 22.08 -16.68 -6.31
C LEU A 504 22.55 -17.01 -7.73
N ASP A 505 23.48 -17.96 -7.87
CA ASP A 505 23.99 -18.42 -9.17
C ASP A 505 22.87 -19.07 -10.00
N LYS A 506 22.06 -19.95 -9.38
CA LYS A 506 20.87 -20.55 -10.03
C LYS A 506 19.84 -19.51 -10.46
N PHE A 507 19.63 -18.49 -9.63
CA PHE A 507 18.71 -17.40 -9.96
C PHE A 507 19.22 -16.58 -11.15
N ASN A 508 20.52 -16.26 -11.17
CA ASN A 508 21.15 -15.55 -12.26
C ASN A 508 21.12 -16.36 -13.57
N GLU A 509 21.36 -17.67 -13.51
CA GLU A 509 21.27 -18.57 -14.66
C GLU A 509 19.84 -18.60 -15.24
N LYS A 510 18.82 -18.73 -14.38
CA LYS A 510 17.41 -18.69 -14.80
C LYS A 510 17.04 -17.36 -15.43
N ARG A 511 17.50 -16.25 -14.84
CA ARG A 511 17.28 -14.90 -15.36
C ARG A 511 17.93 -14.72 -16.73
N GLN A 512 19.15 -15.20 -16.90
CA GLN A 512 19.85 -15.12 -18.19
C GLN A 512 19.13 -15.92 -19.26
N LYS A 513 18.71 -17.15 -18.94
CA LYS A 513 17.93 -17.98 -19.87
C LYS A 513 16.63 -17.30 -20.31
N MET A 514 15.91 -16.67 -19.39
CA MET A 514 14.68 -15.92 -19.72
C MET A 514 14.95 -14.71 -20.62
N LEU A 515 16.10 -14.04 -20.45
CA LEU A 515 16.52 -12.94 -21.33
C LEU A 515 16.83 -13.45 -22.73
N ASP A 516 17.54 -14.58 -22.85
CA ASP A 516 17.88 -15.17 -24.13
C ASP A 516 16.62 -15.64 -24.88
N GLU A 517 15.67 -16.29 -24.19
CA GLU A 517 14.36 -16.69 -24.76
C GLU A 517 13.56 -15.47 -25.27
N LEU A 518 13.55 -14.37 -24.51
CA LEU A 518 12.85 -13.14 -24.92
C LEU A 518 13.50 -12.50 -26.15
N GLN A 519 14.83 -12.51 -26.24
CA GLN A 519 15.55 -12.02 -27.43
C GLN A 519 15.28 -12.89 -28.67
N GLU A 520 15.10 -14.21 -28.51
CA GLU A 520 14.69 -15.08 -29.61
C GLU A 520 13.25 -14.82 -30.06
N GLU A 521 12.32 -14.58 -29.13
CA GLU A 521 10.93 -14.20 -29.46
C GLU A 521 10.85 -12.86 -30.19
N GLU A 522 11.62 -11.86 -29.76
CA GLU A 522 11.70 -10.54 -30.42
C GLU A 522 12.25 -10.67 -31.84
N ARG A 523 13.32 -11.45 -32.02
CA ARG A 523 13.91 -11.71 -33.34
C ARG A 523 12.91 -12.41 -34.26
N GLY A 524 12.24 -13.45 -33.78
CA GLY A 524 11.23 -14.18 -34.55
C GLY A 524 10.01 -13.32 -34.89
N SER A 525 9.65 -12.37 -34.03
CA SER A 525 8.57 -11.42 -34.31
C SER A 525 8.97 -10.38 -35.36
N LEU A 526 10.21 -9.88 -35.29
CA LEU A 526 10.77 -8.96 -36.28
C LEU A 526 10.85 -9.61 -37.67
N GLU A 527 11.36 -10.83 -37.77
CA GLU A 527 11.43 -11.58 -39.04
C GLU A 527 10.03 -11.80 -39.65
N LYS A 528 9.03 -12.13 -38.84
CA LYS A 528 7.63 -12.27 -39.31
C LYS A 528 7.07 -10.95 -39.82
N TRP A 529 7.37 -9.85 -39.12
CA TRP A 529 6.92 -8.52 -39.51
C TRP A 529 7.59 -8.07 -40.81
N GLU A 530 8.90 -8.25 -40.95
CA GLU A 530 9.65 -7.92 -42.17
C GLU A 530 9.15 -8.72 -43.37
N LYS A 531 8.85 -10.00 -43.18
CA LYS A 531 8.24 -10.84 -44.21
C LYS A 531 6.86 -10.33 -44.61
N GLY A 532 5.98 -10.07 -43.64
CA GLY A 532 4.64 -9.54 -43.90
C GLY A 532 4.68 -8.18 -44.59
N ASN A 533 5.61 -7.31 -44.19
CA ASN A 533 5.81 -6.01 -44.82
C ASN A 533 6.32 -6.15 -46.26
N SER A 534 7.22 -7.10 -46.52
CA SER A 534 7.70 -7.41 -47.88
C SER A 534 6.56 -7.89 -48.80
N GLU A 535 5.70 -8.78 -48.31
CA GLU A 535 4.51 -9.25 -49.04
C GLU A 535 3.51 -8.12 -49.35
N VAL A 536 3.34 -7.17 -48.42
CA VAL A 536 2.47 -5.99 -48.63
C VAL A 536 3.08 -5.04 -49.67
N MET A 537 4.39 -4.84 -49.63
CA MET A 537 5.10 -4.02 -50.62
C MET A 537 5.04 -4.63 -52.02
N GLU A 538 5.20 -5.93 -52.15
CA GLU A 538 5.05 -6.65 -53.44
C GLU A 538 3.64 -6.46 -54.01
N LYS A 539 2.58 -6.66 -53.20
CA LYS A 539 1.19 -6.42 -53.63
C LYS A 539 0.93 -4.97 -54.04
N ARG A 540 1.56 -4.02 -53.36
CA ARG A 540 1.44 -2.61 -53.72
C ARG A 540 2.06 -2.35 -55.09
N ASP A 541 3.24 -2.91 -55.35
CA ASP A 541 3.93 -2.77 -56.64
C ASP A 541 3.13 -3.43 -57.78
N GLU A 542 2.50 -4.59 -57.53
CA GLU A 542 1.57 -5.25 -58.47
C GLU A 542 0.37 -4.35 -58.79
N LEU A 543 -0.28 -3.77 -57.77
CA LEU A 543 -1.42 -2.85 -57.97
C LEU A 543 -1.03 -1.58 -58.71
N ASP A 544 0.16 -1.04 -58.45
CA ASP A 544 0.67 0.13 -59.17
C ASP A 544 0.98 -0.21 -60.64
N ALA A 545 1.44 -1.43 -60.93
CA ALA A 545 1.60 -1.94 -62.30
C ALA A 545 0.25 -2.08 -63.02
N GLU A 546 -0.75 -2.73 -62.41
CA GLU A 546 -2.12 -2.86 -62.95
C GLU A 546 -2.75 -1.49 -63.23
N ARG A 547 -2.60 -0.55 -62.28
CA ARG A 547 -3.06 0.83 -62.43
C ARG A 547 -2.38 1.53 -63.61
N GLY A 548 -1.10 1.22 -63.84
CA GLY A 548 -0.35 1.64 -65.01
C GLY A 548 -0.99 1.15 -66.32
N GLU A 549 -1.33 -0.12 -66.41
CA GLU A 549 -1.99 -0.73 -67.58
C GLU A 549 -3.38 -0.13 -67.85
N VAL A 550 -4.20 0.06 -66.81
CA VAL A 550 -5.51 0.71 -66.92
C VAL A 550 -5.38 2.14 -67.46
N ARG A 551 -4.38 2.90 -67.00
CA ARG A 551 -4.11 4.24 -67.54
C ARG A 551 -3.70 4.22 -69.00
N GLN A 552 -2.92 3.21 -69.42
CA GLN A 552 -2.51 3.07 -70.82
C GLN A 552 -3.69 2.69 -71.74
N THR A 553 -4.54 1.75 -71.32
CA THR A 553 -5.75 1.37 -72.07
C THR A 553 -6.73 2.53 -72.19
N PHE A 554 -6.95 3.30 -71.11
CA PHE A 554 -7.76 4.50 -71.14
C PHE A 554 -7.21 5.56 -72.12
N LYS A 555 -5.88 5.80 -72.10
CA LYS A 555 -5.23 6.71 -73.07
C LYS A 555 -5.44 6.26 -74.51
N ARG A 556 -5.37 4.95 -74.80
CA ARG A 556 -5.59 4.38 -76.13
C ARG A 556 -7.03 4.61 -76.61
N LEU A 557 -8.02 4.26 -75.78
CA LEU A 557 -9.44 4.48 -76.08
C LEU A 557 -9.76 5.96 -76.32
N ALA A 558 -9.17 6.86 -75.52
CA ALA A 558 -9.34 8.30 -75.69
C ALA A 558 -8.76 8.81 -77.03
N GLN A 559 -7.64 8.25 -77.50
CA GLN A 559 -7.07 8.59 -78.80
C GLN A 559 -7.92 8.07 -79.97
N GLU A 560 -8.37 6.82 -79.88
CA GLU A 560 -9.25 6.20 -80.88
C GLU A 560 -10.57 6.98 -81.01
N GLY A 561 -11.17 7.41 -79.89
CA GLY A 561 -12.36 8.25 -79.88
C GLY A 561 -12.18 9.59 -80.59
N ARG A 562 -11.01 10.24 -80.44
CA ARG A 562 -10.69 11.48 -81.16
C ARG A 562 -10.54 11.26 -82.67
N GLN A 563 -9.88 10.18 -83.08
CA GLN A 563 -9.71 9.87 -84.51
C GLN A 563 -11.04 9.48 -85.17
N GLY A 564 -11.90 8.73 -84.47
CA GLY A 564 -13.25 8.39 -84.94
C GLY A 564 -14.16 9.61 -85.14
N SER A 565 -14.02 10.63 -84.27
CA SER A 565 -14.78 11.88 -84.40
C SER A 565 -14.32 12.74 -85.58
N MET A 566 -13.05 12.68 -86.00
CA MET A 566 -12.58 13.41 -87.19
C MET A 566 -13.03 12.78 -88.50
N ARG A 567 -13.28 11.46 -88.54
CA ARG A 567 -13.78 10.78 -89.76
C ARG A 567 -15.28 10.94 -90.00
N ARG A 568 -16.04 11.41 -89.01
CA ARG A 568 -17.50 11.62 -89.10
C ARG A 568 -17.91 13.08 -89.34
N ARG A 569 -16.94 13.99 -89.43
CA ARG A 569 -17.11 15.33 -90.00
C ARG A 569 -16.49 15.33 -91.37
#